data_AF-A0A060C6D6-F1
#
_entry.id   AF-A0A060C6D6-F1
#
_cell.length_a   1.000
_cell.length_b   1.000
_cell.length_c   1.000
_cell.angle_alpha   90.00
_cell.angle_beta   90.00
_cell.angle_gamma   90.00
#
_symmetry.space_group_name_H-M   'P 1'
#
loop_
_entity.id
_entity.type
_entity.pdbx_description
1 polymer ?
#
loop_
_entity_poly.entity_id
_entity_poly.type
_entity_poly.pdbx_seq_one_letter_code
_entity_poly.pdbx_strand_id
1 'polypeptide(L)'
;TDRITIDHIYEVLRCYNASAPIAEAIHKPAWCVPFAQWHCMEAADRTPRYFPKGQEAIAVSALGNPDSFEHTIQTFGCQLVGSIRYDDHYSYTEADVAAMADKAAAADAILITTEKECC
;
A
#
# COMPACT_ATOMS: atom_id res chain seq x y z
N THR A 1 -6.57 4.43 12.96
CA THR A 1 -7.11 3.84 14.20
C THR A 1 -7.25 4.93 15.23
N ASP A 2 -8.40 5.03 15.87
CA ASP A 2 -8.63 6.02 16.92
C ASP A 2 -7.70 5.74 18.11
N ARG A 3 -7.01 6.78 18.58
CA ARG A 3 -6.06 6.68 19.69
C ARG A 3 -6.75 6.20 20.97
N ILE A 4 -8.02 6.57 21.13
CA ILE A 4 -8.88 6.18 22.25
C ILE A 4 -9.07 4.65 22.28
N THR A 5 -9.21 4.00 21.11
CA THR A 5 -9.38 2.55 21.03
C THR A 5 -8.10 1.79 21.39
N ILE A 6 -6.94 2.30 20.98
CA ILE A 6 -5.64 1.69 21.28
C ILE A 6 -5.34 1.77 22.79
N ASP A 7 -5.58 2.94 23.39
CA ASP A 7 -5.34 3.15 24.82
C ASP A 7 -6.20 2.21 25.68
N HIS A 8 -7.46 1.97 25.28
CA HIS A 8 -8.32 1.01 25.95
C HIS A 8 -7.80 -0.44 25.86
N ILE A 9 -7.28 -0.84 24.69
CA ILE A 9 -6.64 -2.17 24.53
C ILE A 9 -5.45 -2.30 25.48
N TYR A 10 -4.68 -1.24 25.68
CA TYR A 10 -3.51 -1.26 26.56
C TYR A 10 -3.90 -1.41 28.03
N GLU A 11 -4.95 -0.71 28.47
CA GLU A 11 -5.51 -0.86 29.81
C GLU A 11 -5.94 -2.30 30.08
N VAL A 12 -6.69 -2.90 29.15
CA VAL A 12 -7.14 -4.29 29.28
C VAL A 12 -5.95 -5.25 29.37
N LEU A 13 -4.96 -5.12 28.49
CA LEU A 13 -3.76 -5.98 28.51
C LEU A 13 -2.97 -5.85 29.83
N ARG A 14 -2.93 -4.65 30.42
CA ARG A 14 -2.26 -4.38 31.70
C ARG A 14 -2.98 -5.00 32.89
N CYS A 15 -4.31 -5.17 32.84
CA CYS A 15 -5.05 -5.93 33.84
C CYS A 15 -4.65 -7.42 33.87
N TYR A 16 -4.28 -8.01 32.72
CA TYR A 16 -3.85 -9.41 32.65
C TYR A 16 -2.37 -9.60 33.00
N ASN A 17 -1.50 -8.68 32.56
CA ASN A 17 -0.09 -8.71 32.92
C ASN A 17 0.50 -7.29 32.92
N ALA A 18 0.71 -6.76 34.13
CA ALA A 18 1.21 -5.40 34.33
C ALA A 18 2.62 -5.19 33.73
N SER A 19 3.43 -6.23 33.64
CA SER A 19 4.86 -6.14 33.28
C SER A 19 5.21 -6.62 31.87
N ALA A 20 4.31 -7.32 31.17
CA ALA A 20 4.62 -7.87 29.85
C ALA A 20 4.92 -6.75 28.83
N PRO A 21 5.91 -6.90 27.94
CA PRO A 21 6.10 -5.97 26.84
C PRO A 21 4.87 -6.00 25.92
N ILE A 22 4.39 -4.82 25.53
CA ILE A 22 3.35 -4.66 24.50
C ILE A 22 4.06 -4.17 23.25
N ALA A 23 3.90 -4.89 22.13
CA ALA A 23 4.42 -4.51 20.83
C ALA A 23 3.27 -4.11 19.92
N GLU A 24 3.32 -2.89 19.38
CA GLU A 24 2.36 -2.38 18.41
C GLU A 24 2.90 -2.58 16.99
N ALA A 25 2.10 -3.17 16.11
CA ALA A 25 2.40 -3.20 14.68
C ALA A 25 1.83 -1.95 14.00
N ILE A 26 2.70 -0.99 13.67
CA ILE A 26 2.33 0.20 12.91
C ILE A 26 2.67 -0.02 11.43
N HIS A 27 1.65 -0.27 10.63
CA HIS A 27 1.80 -0.41 9.18
C HIS A 27 1.69 0.96 8.50
N LYS A 28 2.78 1.72 8.52
CA LYS A 28 2.93 2.92 7.67
C LYS A 28 3.80 2.56 6.47
N PRO A 29 3.37 2.83 5.24
CA PRO A 29 4.20 2.60 4.07
C PRO A 29 5.42 3.51 4.14
N ALA A 30 6.60 2.89 4.04
CA ALA A 30 7.85 3.61 4.17
C ALA A 30 8.26 4.30 2.86
N TRP A 31 7.92 3.72 1.72
CA TRP A 31 8.39 4.14 0.40
C TRP A 31 7.34 3.90 -0.68
N CYS A 32 7.40 4.74 -1.72
CA CYS A 32 6.78 4.50 -3.02
C CYS A 32 7.88 4.79 -4.04
N VAL A 33 8.14 3.81 -4.91
CA VAL A 33 9.24 3.84 -5.87
C VAL A 33 8.71 3.45 -7.25
N PRO A 34 9.21 4.08 -8.33
CA PRO A 34 8.86 3.65 -9.68
C PRO A 34 9.27 2.19 -9.91
N PHE A 35 8.43 1.42 -10.62
CA PHE A 35 8.68 0.00 -10.89
C PHE A 35 10.04 -0.26 -11.57
N ALA A 36 10.41 0.58 -12.54
CA ALA A 36 11.71 0.48 -13.23
C ALA A 36 12.91 0.64 -12.28
N GLN A 37 12.73 1.43 -11.21
CA GLN A 37 13.74 1.57 -10.17
C GLN A 37 13.72 0.35 -9.26
N TRP A 38 12.52 -0.08 -8.81
CA TRP A 38 12.33 -1.27 -7.98
C TRP A 38 13.03 -2.51 -8.53
N HIS A 39 12.85 -2.80 -9.83
CA HIS A 39 13.40 -3.98 -10.49
C HIS A 39 14.94 -4.00 -10.56
N CYS A 40 15.59 -2.83 -10.49
CA CYS A 40 17.03 -2.68 -10.68
C CYS A 40 17.77 -2.24 -9.41
N MET A 41 17.07 -2.04 -8.29
CA MET A 41 17.66 -1.54 -7.05
C MET A 41 18.32 -2.66 -6.22
N GLU A 42 19.55 -2.43 -5.76
CA GLU A 42 20.11 -3.22 -4.66
C GLU A 42 19.40 -2.89 -3.34
N ALA A 43 19.31 -3.88 -2.44
CA ALA A 43 18.56 -3.76 -1.18
C ALA A 43 19.00 -2.57 -0.30
N ALA A 44 20.24 -2.10 -0.44
CA ALA A 44 20.80 -0.98 0.30
C ALA A 44 20.35 0.41 -0.21
N ASP A 45 19.83 0.52 -1.44
CA ASP A 45 19.50 1.80 -2.09
C ASP A 45 18.03 2.22 -1.95
N ARG A 46 17.24 1.53 -1.12
CA ARG A 46 15.79 1.72 -0.89
C ARG A 46 15.42 3.02 -0.15
N THR A 47 16.06 4.14 -0.51
CA THR A 47 15.85 5.47 0.07
C THR A 47 14.88 6.43 -0.65
N PRO A 48 14.40 6.23 -1.90
CA PRO A 48 13.51 7.21 -2.51
C PRO A 48 12.12 7.18 -1.85
N ARG A 49 11.68 8.34 -1.36
CA ARG A 49 10.29 8.62 -0.99
C ARG A 49 9.65 9.40 -2.12
N TYR A 50 9.33 8.75 -3.23
CA TYR A 50 8.59 9.42 -4.29
C TYR A 50 7.09 9.22 -4.05
N PHE A 51 6.46 10.19 -3.41
CA PHE A 51 5.00 10.22 -3.31
C PHE A 51 4.47 11.09 -4.44
N PRO A 52 3.66 10.54 -5.37
CA PRO A 52 3.10 11.27 -6.50
C PRO A 52 1.94 12.17 -6.05
N LYS A 53 2.24 13.13 -5.18
CA LYS A 53 1.28 14.11 -4.65
C LYS A 53 0.63 14.89 -5.78
N GLY A 54 -0.68 15.00 -5.74
CA GLY A 54 -1.48 15.71 -6.73
C GLY A 54 -1.62 15.00 -8.06
N GLN A 55 -1.13 13.76 -8.20
CA GLN A 55 -1.34 12.96 -9.41
C GLN A 55 -2.61 12.12 -9.28
N GLU A 56 -3.27 11.92 -10.41
CA GLU A 56 -4.33 10.93 -10.54
C GLU A 56 -3.70 9.54 -10.59
N ALA A 57 -4.28 8.61 -9.83
CA ALA A 57 -3.76 7.27 -9.65
C ALA A 57 -4.86 6.23 -9.80
N ILE A 58 -4.50 5.09 -10.39
CA ILE A 58 -5.26 3.85 -10.35
C ILE A 58 -4.56 2.90 -9.38
N ALA A 59 -5.27 2.47 -8.34
CA ALA A 59 -4.79 1.45 -7.42
C ALA A 59 -4.95 0.05 -8.03
N VAL A 60 -3.94 -0.80 -7.91
CA VAL A 60 -4.03 -2.23 -8.23
C VAL A 60 -3.65 -3.04 -7.00
N SER A 61 -4.47 -4.03 -6.63
CA SER A 61 -4.22 -4.85 -5.45
C SER A 61 -4.77 -6.26 -5.59
N ALA A 62 -4.01 -7.24 -5.10
CA ALA A 62 -4.41 -8.62 -4.85
C ALA A 62 -4.28 -8.92 -3.35
N LEU A 63 -5.02 -8.16 -2.52
CA LEU A 63 -4.93 -8.18 -1.06
C LEU A 63 -6.29 -8.47 -0.43
N GLY A 64 -6.31 -9.14 0.72
CA GLY A 64 -7.52 -9.35 1.52
C GLY A 64 -8.21 -8.08 2.06
N ASN A 65 -7.55 -6.92 2.03
CA ASN A 65 -8.15 -5.62 2.39
C ASN A 65 -7.72 -4.49 1.42
N PRO A 66 -8.36 -4.39 0.24
CA PRO A 66 -8.02 -3.38 -0.77
C PRO A 66 -8.35 -1.94 -0.30
N ASP A 67 -9.39 -1.76 0.52
CA ASP A 67 -9.80 -0.43 0.99
C ASP A 67 -8.72 0.25 1.83
N SER A 68 -7.99 -0.52 2.66
CA SER A 68 -6.87 0.00 3.44
C SER A 68 -5.71 0.48 2.56
N PHE A 69 -5.48 -0.17 1.42
CA PHE A 69 -4.44 0.21 0.47
C PHE A 69 -4.83 1.48 -0.30
N GLU A 70 -6.08 1.57 -0.72
CA GLU A 70 -6.61 2.77 -1.39
C GLU A 70 -6.56 4.00 -0.47
N HIS A 71 -6.98 3.84 0.79
CA HIS A 71 -6.89 4.90 1.79
C HIS A 71 -5.44 5.36 2.01
N THR A 72 -4.50 4.42 1.94
CA THR A 72 -3.08 4.70 2.05
C THR A 72 -2.58 5.59 0.91
N ILE A 73 -2.94 5.28 -0.34
CA ILE A 73 -2.58 6.08 -1.52
C ILE A 73 -3.14 7.50 -1.41
N GLN A 74 -4.40 7.64 -0.98
CA GLN A 74 -5.04 8.94 -0.77
C GLN A 74 -4.36 9.75 0.33
N THR A 75 -3.95 9.10 1.43
CA THR A 75 -3.23 9.75 2.55
C THR A 75 -1.88 10.32 2.11
N PHE A 76 -1.28 9.77 1.07
CA PHE A 76 -0.07 10.33 0.45
C PHE A 76 -0.32 11.52 -0.47
N GLY A 77 -1.58 11.89 -0.70
CA GLY A 77 -1.98 13.06 -1.49
C GLY A 77 -2.20 12.76 -2.97
N CYS A 78 -2.35 11.49 -3.36
CA CYS A 78 -2.79 11.14 -4.72
C CYS A 78 -4.31 11.19 -4.80
N GLN A 79 -4.84 11.45 -6.00
CA GLN A 79 -6.26 11.35 -6.27
C GLN A 79 -6.56 9.99 -6.90
N LEU A 80 -7.29 9.13 -6.20
CA LEU A 80 -7.72 7.86 -6.79
C LEU A 80 -8.84 8.11 -7.79
N VAL A 81 -8.55 7.86 -9.07
CA VAL A 81 -9.53 7.93 -10.17
C VAL A 81 -10.06 6.56 -10.55
N GLY A 82 -9.46 5.49 -10.02
CA GLY A 82 -9.93 4.12 -10.20
C GLY A 82 -9.21 3.10 -9.33
N SER A 83 -9.74 1.88 -9.31
CA SER A 83 -9.18 0.74 -8.60
C SER A 83 -9.38 -0.55 -9.41
N ILE A 84 -8.38 -1.43 -9.42
CA ILE A 84 -8.44 -2.78 -9.98
C ILE A 84 -8.12 -3.76 -8.85
N ARG A 85 -9.11 -4.54 -8.46
CA ARG A 85 -9.02 -5.49 -7.34
C ARG A 85 -9.04 -6.90 -7.88
N TYR A 86 -8.03 -7.68 -7.50
CA TYR A 86 -7.92 -9.11 -7.77
C TYR A 86 -8.11 -9.88 -6.46
N ASP A 87 -8.37 -11.19 -6.57
CA ASP A 87 -8.42 -12.08 -5.41
C ASP A 87 -7.07 -12.08 -4.66
N ASP A 88 -7.12 -12.33 -3.36
CA ASP A 88 -5.92 -12.35 -2.51
C ASP A 88 -4.89 -13.36 -3.06
N HIS A 89 -3.63 -12.95 -3.16
CA HIS A 89 -2.53 -13.73 -3.74
C HIS A 89 -2.66 -14.05 -5.25
N TYR A 90 -3.47 -13.31 -6.00
CA TYR A 90 -3.54 -13.46 -7.46
C TYR A 90 -2.21 -13.10 -8.14
N SER A 91 -1.66 -14.04 -8.91
CA SER A 91 -0.47 -13.79 -9.74
C SER A 91 -0.85 -13.09 -11.03
N TYR A 92 -0.39 -11.86 -11.21
CA TYR A 92 -0.65 -11.08 -12.43
C TYR A 92 -0.02 -11.74 -13.65
N THR A 93 -0.79 -11.87 -14.73
CA THR A 93 -0.26 -12.29 -16.03
C THR A 93 0.27 -11.10 -16.82
N GLU A 94 1.06 -11.33 -17.86
CA GLU A 94 1.49 -10.26 -18.78
C GLU A 94 0.30 -9.52 -19.41
N ALA A 95 -0.79 -10.25 -19.69
CA ALA A 95 -2.02 -9.68 -20.21
C ALA A 95 -2.72 -8.77 -19.19
N ASP A 96 -2.69 -9.13 -17.90
CA ASP A 96 -3.19 -8.28 -16.83
C ASP A 96 -2.39 -6.98 -16.75
N VAL A 97 -1.06 -7.07 -16.77
CA VAL A 97 -0.17 -5.91 -16.73
C VAL A 97 -0.42 -4.98 -17.92
N ALA A 98 -0.58 -5.52 -19.12
CA ALA A 98 -0.93 -4.74 -20.30
C ALA A 98 -2.29 -4.03 -20.15
N ALA A 99 -3.32 -4.74 -19.68
CA ALA A 99 -4.65 -4.18 -19.47
C ALA A 99 -4.68 -3.11 -18.37
N MET A 100 -3.88 -3.29 -17.31
CA MET A 100 -3.68 -2.29 -16.26
C MET A 100 -3.03 -1.02 -16.83
N ALA A 101 -1.98 -1.18 -17.64
CA ALA A 101 -1.28 -0.07 -18.28
C ALA A 101 -2.19 0.71 -19.25
N ASP A 102 -2.99 0.01 -20.06
CA ASP A 102 -3.95 0.62 -20.98
C ASP A 102 -5.01 1.45 -20.23
N LYS A 103 -5.52 0.93 -19.10
CA LYS A 103 -6.47 1.66 -18.25
C LYS A 103 -5.86 2.91 -17.64
N ALA A 104 -4.62 2.82 -17.16
CA ALA A 104 -3.91 3.96 -16.59
C ALA A 104 -3.68 5.05 -17.66
N ALA A 105 -3.22 4.64 -18.85
CA ALA A 105 -3.01 5.56 -19.98
C ALA A 105 -4.31 6.22 -20.45
N ALA A 106 -5.42 5.47 -20.52
CA ALA A 106 -6.72 6.01 -20.91
C ALA A 106 -7.27 7.05 -19.92
N ALA A 107 -6.87 6.97 -18.65
CA ALA A 107 -7.26 7.89 -17.60
C ALA A 107 -6.23 9.00 -17.34
N ASP A 108 -5.13 9.07 -18.11
CA ASP A 108 -3.97 9.95 -17.83
C ASP A 108 -3.46 9.84 -16.37
N ALA A 109 -3.55 8.63 -15.83
CA ALA A 109 -3.27 8.33 -14.43
C ALA A 109 -2.05 7.42 -14.30
N ILE A 110 -1.39 7.47 -13.15
CA ILE A 110 -0.32 6.52 -12.80
C ILE A 110 -0.89 5.24 -12.20
N LEU A 111 -0.20 4.12 -12.41
CA LEU A 111 -0.52 2.86 -11.75
C LEU A 111 0.25 2.73 -10.43
N ILE A 112 -0.44 2.38 -9.35
CA ILE A 112 0.20 2.09 -8.05
C ILE A 112 -0.24 0.71 -7.58
N THR A 113 0.72 -0.14 -7.25
CA THR A 113 0.51 -1.49 -6.74
C THR A 113 1.44 -1.78 -5.55
N THR A 114 1.27 -2.93 -4.89
CA THR A 114 2.08 -3.33 -3.73
C THR A 114 3.24 -4.24 -4.11
N GLU A 115 4.38 -4.10 -3.41
CA GLU A 115 5.59 -4.91 -3.61
C GLU A 115 5.33 -6.42 -3.64
N LYS A 116 4.52 -6.92 -2.69
CA LYS A 116 4.30 -8.36 -2.48
C LYS A 116 3.80 -9.10 -3.72
N GLU A 117 3.09 -8.39 -4.60
CA GLU A 117 2.43 -8.96 -5.78
C GLU A 117 3.13 -8.55 -7.09
N CYS A 118 4.25 -7.82 -7.00
CA CYS A 118 5.07 -7.38 -8.14
C CYS A 118 6.29 -8.27 -8.40
N CYS A 119 6.41 -9.40 -7.69
CA CYS A 119 7.56 -10.30 -7.71
C CYS A 119 7.19 -11.64 -8.34
#